data_AF-K1ZJZ9-F1
#
_entry.id   AF-K1ZJZ9-F1
#
_cell.length_a   1.000
_cell.length_b   1.000
_cell.length_c   1.000
_cell.angle_alpha   90.00
_cell.angle_beta   90.00
_cell.angle_gamma   90.00
#
_symmetry.space_group_name_H-M   'P 1'
#
loop_
_entity.id
_entity.type
_entity.pdbx_description
1 polymer ?
#
loop_
_entity_poly.entity_id
_entity_poly.type
_entity_poly.pdbx_seq_one_letter_code
_entity_poly.pdbx_strand_id
1 'polypeptide(L)' 'MDDVTLIKTLIEAANKQSENILTLTCQRAHQLAEEYSIELRRIGAICQTEGIKIINCELGCFGKHRHE' A
#
# COMPACT_ATOMS: atom_id res chain seq x y z
N MET A 1 -4.48 13.00 11.75
CA MET A 1 -4.58 11.56 11.45
C MET A 1 -3.26 10.93 11.81
N ASP A 2 -3.30 10.04 12.79
CA ASP A 2 -2.15 9.35 13.35
C ASP A 2 -1.68 8.23 12.41
N ASP A 3 -0.36 8.09 12.23
CA ASP A 3 0.22 7.04 11.39
C ASP A 3 -0.20 5.62 11.86
N VAL A 4 -0.51 5.47 13.14
CA VAL A 4 -0.99 4.21 13.75
C VAL A 4 -2.31 3.73 13.15
N THR A 5 -3.27 4.64 12.93
CA THR A 5 -4.58 4.27 12.37
C THR A 5 -4.42 3.83 10.92
N LEU A 6 -3.58 4.52 10.15
CA LEU A 6 -3.30 4.19 8.76
C LEU A 6 -2.61 2.83 8.60
N ILE A 7 -1.61 2.54 9.43
CA ILE A 7 -0.93 1.23 9.45
C ILE A 7 -1.96 0.12 9.68
N LYS A 8 -2.84 0.30 10.66
CA LYS A 8 -3.85 -0.69 11.02
C LYS A 8 -4.79 -0.97 9.85
N THR A 9 -5.28 0.08 9.19
CA THR A 9 -6.13 -0.05 8.00
C THR A 9 -5.41 -0.76 6.85
N LEU A 10 -4.12 -0.48 6.63
CA LEU A 10 -3.32 -1.14 5.59
C LEU A 10 -3.13 -2.64 5.87
N ILE A 11 -2.86 -3.01 7.13
CA ILE A 11 -2.73 -4.42 7.54
C ILE A 11 -4.07 -5.15 7.39
N GLU A 12 -5.17 -4.49 7.76
CA GLU A 12 -6.52 -5.06 7.67
C GLU A 12 -6.99 -5.24 6.22
N ALA A 13 -6.58 -4.31 5.34
CA ALA A 13 -6.83 -4.40 3.90
C ALA A 13 -5.87 -5.33 3.16
N ALA A 14 -4.74 -5.71 3.76
CA ALA A 14 -3.77 -6.63 3.18
C ALA A 14 -4.29 -8.08 3.24
N ASN A 15 -4.02 -8.85 2.19
CA ASN A 15 -4.28 -10.28 2.15
C ASN A 15 -3.14 -11.04 2.83
N LYS A 16 -3.49 -11.96 3.73
CA LYS A 16 -2.52 -12.93 4.26
C LYS A 16 -2.24 -13.97 3.20
N GLN A 17 -1.02 -13.97 2.66
CA GLN A 17 -0.60 -14.96 1.67
C GLN A 17 0.02 -16.20 2.33
N SER A 18 0.60 -16.07 3.52
CA SER A 18 1.22 -17.16 4.31
C SER A 18 1.26 -16.80 5.80
N GLU A 19 1.64 -17.75 6.67
CA GLU A 19 1.69 -17.60 8.13
C GLU A 19 2.53 -16.40 8.64
N ASN A 20 3.32 -15.73 7.78
CA ASN A 20 4.10 -14.55 8.16
C ASN A 20 4.24 -13.47 7.06
N ILE A 21 3.44 -13.53 5.97
CA ILE A 21 3.60 -12.60 4.84
C ILE A 21 2.27 -11.94 4.51
N LEU A 22 2.24 -10.62 4.66
CA LEU A 22 1.13 -9.75 4.26
C LEU A 22 1.42 -9.19 2.87
N THR A 23 0.44 -9.32 1.98
CA THR A 23 0.50 -8.72 0.65
C THR A 23 -0.70 -7.84 0.37
N LEU A 24 -0.44 -6.64 -0.15
CA LEU A 24 -1.46 -5.64 -0.44
C LEU A 24 -1.49 -5.39 -1.94
N THR A 25 -2.66 -5.33 -2.56
CA THR A 25 -2.73 -4.95 -3.97
C THR A 25 -2.58 -3.44 -4.12
N CYS A 26 -1.93 -2.98 -5.20
CA CYS A 26 -1.77 -1.54 -5.46
C CYS A 26 -3.12 -0.83 -5.57
N GLN A 27 -4.15 -1.50 -6.13
CA GLN A 27 -5.51 -0.98 -6.18
C GLN A 27 -6.04 -0.69 -4.77
N ARG A 28 -5.81 -1.59 -3.81
CA ARG A 28 -6.26 -1.40 -2.44
C ARG A 28 -5.51 -0.26 -1.74
N ALA A 29 -4.20 -0.15 -1.99
CA ALA A 29 -3.42 0.99 -1.52
C ALA A 29 -3.95 2.33 -2.08
N HIS A 30 -4.33 2.37 -3.37
CA HIS A 30 -4.94 3.55 -4.01
C HIS A 30 -6.30 3.91 -3.42
N GLN A 31 -7.18 2.93 -3.24
CA GLN A 31 -8.50 3.18 -2.65
C GLN A 31 -8.37 3.77 -1.25
N LEU A 32 -7.45 3.24 -0.43
CA LEU A 32 -7.15 3.81 0.88
C LEU A 32 -6.52 5.20 0.78
N ALA A 33 -5.67 5.44 -0.22
CA ALA A 33 -5.11 6.76 -0.45
C ALA A 33 -6.19 7.81 -0.71
N GLU A 34 -7.16 7.49 -1.54
CA GLU A 34 -8.27 8.39 -1.89
C GLU A 34 -9.27 8.54 -0.74
N GLU A 35 -9.67 7.43 -0.10
CA GLU A 35 -10.62 7.40 1.00
C GLU A 35 -10.13 8.22 2.21
N TYR A 36 -8.82 8.16 2.49
CA TYR A 36 -8.20 8.89 3.59
C TYR A 36 -7.53 10.19 3.12
N SER A 37 -7.59 10.54 1.82
CA SER A 37 -6.92 11.70 1.21
C SER A 37 -5.45 11.84 1.61
N ILE A 38 -4.71 10.75 1.50
CA ILE A 38 -3.27 10.64 1.83
C ILE A 38 -2.45 10.27 0.60
N GLU A 39 -1.17 10.63 0.62
CA GLU A 39 -0.28 10.32 -0.49
C GLU A 39 0.08 8.83 -0.53
N LEU A 40 -0.01 8.23 -1.72
CA LEU A 40 0.45 6.86 -1.99
C LEU A 40 1.91 6.62 -1.60
N ARG A 41 2.76 7.64 -1.72
CA ARG A 41 4.15 7.58 -1.28
C ARG A 41 4.27 7.30 0.22
N ARG A 42 3.38 7.88 1.03
CA ARG A 42 3.31 7.64 2.48
C ARG A 42 2.86 6.21 2.77
N ILE A 43 1.82 5.74 2.07
CA ILE A 43 1.35 4.35 2.17
C ILE A 43 2.46 3.37 1.80
N GLY A 44 3.17 3.61 0.70
CA GLY A 44 4.28 2.76 0.27
C GLY A 44 5.42 2.71 1.28
N ALA A 45 5.78 3.85 1.89
CA ALA A 45 6.79 3.91 2.94
C ALA A 45 6.37 3.12 4.19
N ILE A 46 5.10 3.22 4.58
CA ILE A 46 4.53 2.46 5.70
C ILE A 46 4.54 0.96 5.38
N CYS A 47 4.01 0.54 4.22
CA CYS A 47 4.03 -0.85 3.81
C CYS A 47 5.45 -1.42 3.79
N GLN A 48 6.43 -0.64 3.33
CA GLN A 48 7.84 -1.06 3.32
C GLN A 48 8.43 -1.21 4.73
N THR A 49 8.04 -0.32 5.66
CA THR A 49 8.47 -0.38 7.07
C THR A 49 7.83 -1.56 7.81
N GLU A 50 6.55 -1.83 7.54
CA GLU A 50 5.77 -2.91 8.15
C GLU A 50 6.00 -4.29 7.50
N GLY A 51 6.80 -4.36 6.42
CA GLY A 51 7.05 -5.60 5.69
C GLY A 51 5.88 -6.10 4.82
N ILE A 52 4.93 -5.22 4.49
CA ILE A 52 3.80 -5.52 3.61
C ILE A 52 4.26 -5.42 2.16
N LYS A 53 4.15 -6.53 1.42
CA LYS A 53 4.53 -6.58 0.01
C LYS A 53 3.40 -6.05 -0.87
N ILE A 54 3.64 -4.96 -1.60
CA ILE A 54 2.68 -4.49 -2.60
C ILE A 54 2.79 -5.36 -3.85
N ILE A 55 1.71 -6.01 -4.24
CA ILE A 55 1.61 -6.91 -5.41
C ILE A 55 0.52 -6.42 -6.38
N ASN A 56 0.45 -6.99 -7.59
CA ASN A 56 -0.59 -6.68 -8.58
C ASN A 56 -0.76 -5.17 -8.81
N CYS A 57 0.33 -4.49 -9.22
CA CYS A 57 0.27 -3.08 -9.58
C CYS A 57 -0.35 -2.91 -10.97
N GLU A 58 -1.68 -2.83 -11.02
CA GLU A 58 -2.46 -2.68 -12.27
C GLU A 58 -2.28 -1.33 -12.95
N LEU A 59 -1.76 -0.33 -12.22
CA LEU A 59 -1.62 1.04 -12.70
C LEU A 59 -0.24 1.38 -13.27
N GLY A 60 0.76 0.49 -13.16
CA GLY A 60 2.14 0.87 -13.47
C GLY A 60 2.68 2.01 -12.60
N CYS A 61 1.97 2.45 -11.54
CA CYS A 61 2.35 3.56 -10.66
C CYS A 61 3.64 3.29 -9.86
N PHE A 62 4.02 2.02 -9.66
CA PHE A 62 5.32 1.65 -9.10
C PHE A 62 6.39 1.39 -10.17
N GLY A 63 6.08 1.63 -11.44
CA GLY A 63 6.96 1.48 -12.60
C GLY A 63 7.35 2.83 -13.19
N LYS A 64 8.50 3.37 -12.73
CA LYS A 64 9.44 4.20 -13.51
C LYS A 64 8.77 5.24 -14.43
N HIS A 65 8.65 6.49 -13.97
CA HIS A 65 8.64 7.60 -14.92
C HIS A 65 9.92 7.52 -15.78
N ARG A 66 9.78 7.15 -17.05
CA ARG A 66 10.35 7.92 -18.14
C ARG A 66 9.20 8.26 -19.08
N HIS A 67 8.69 9.47 -18.89
CA HIS A 67 8.00 10.20 -19.92
C HIS A 67 9.08 10.61 -20.94
N GLU A 68 8.98 10.09 -22.17
CA GLU A 68 9.61 10.64 -23.37
C GLU A 68 8.52 10.90 -24.41
#